data_AF-A0A6M4G003-F1
#
_entry.id   AF-A0A6M4G003-F1
#
_cell.length_a   1.000
_cell.length_b   1.000
_cell.length_c   1.000
_cell.angle_alpha   90.00
_cell.angle_beta   90.00
_cell.angle_gamma   90.00
#
_symmetry.space_group_name_H-M   'P 1'
#
loop_
_entity.id
_entity.type
_entity.pdbx_description
1 polymer ?
#
loop_
_entity_poly.entity_id
_entity_poly.type
_entity_poly.pdbx_seq_one_letter_code
_entity_poly.pdbx_strand_id
1 'polypeptide(L)'
;MMIDASPLAGMQRSLRQCLSHMAALLYHHGHVLETVSIPHRGLDRQDVAHLSRSSSEWQTCEKVLVNSEAASWNEHNRLVLTPLGRELLFDMFGEGAADCA
;
A
#
# COMPACT_ATOMS: atom_id res chain seq x y z
N MET A 1 -2.31 -26.31 -12.24
CA MET A 1 -2.52 -25.21 -11.29
C MET A 1 -3.85 -24.57 -11.65
N MET A 2 -4.93 -24.81 -10.89
CA MET A 2 -6.22 -24.16 -11.15
C MET A 2 -6.11 -22.70 -10.70
N ILE A 3 -6.26 -21.76 -11.62
CA ILE A 3 -6.34 -20.35 -11.29
C ILE A 3 -7.71 -20.15 -10.65
N ASP A 4 -7.76 -20.00 -9.33
CA ASP A 4 -8.96 -19.57 -8.63
C ASP A 4 -9.29 -18.14 -9.13
N ALA A 5 -10.30 -18.07 -10.00
CA ALA A 5 -10.80 -16.85 -10.62
C ALA A 5 -11.99 -16.26 -9.86
N SER A 6 -12.19 -16.66 -8.59
CA SER A 6 -13.22 -16.06 -7.75
C SER A 6 -12.98 -14.55 -7.59
N PRO A 7 -14.06 -13.75 -7.45
CA PRO A 7 -13.95 -12.30 -7.24
C PRO A 7 -13.05 -11.92 -6.05
N LEU A 8 -13.03 -12.75 -5.01
CA LEU A 8 -12.19 -12.56 -3.82
C LEU A 8 -10.70 -12.75 -4.14
N ALA A 9 -10.35 -13.80 -4.89
CA ALA A 9 -8.97 -14.02 -5.35
C ALA A 9 -8.50 -12.91 -6.32
N GLY A 10 -9.41 -12.41 -7.17
CA GLY A 10 -9.17 -11.25 -8.03
C GLY A 10 -8.91 -9.95 -7.25
N MET A 11 -9.69 -9.71 -6.20
CA MET A 11 -9.55 -8.55 -5.32
C MET A 11 -8.23 -8.61 -4.54
N GLN A 12 -7.90 -9.74 -3.93
CA GLN A 12 -6.63 -9.92 -3.22
C GLN A 12 -5.41 -9.73 -4.13
N ARG A 13 -5.46 -10.24 -5.37
CA ARG A 13 -4.40 -10.02 -6.36
C ARG A 13 -4.24 -8.53 -6.68
N SER A 14 -5.35 -7.82 -6.87
CA SER A 14 -5.34 -6.39 -7.15
C SER A 14 -4.78 -5.59 -5.98
N LEU A 15 -5.11 -5.95 -4.74
CA LEU A 15 -4.58 -5.30 -3.55
C LEU A 15 -3.08 -5.50 -3.38
N ARG A 16 -2.62 -6.75 -3.53
CA ARG A 16 -1.18 -7.05 -3.47
C ARG A 16 -0.42 -6.31 -4.58
N GLN A 17 -0.97 -6.20 -5.79
CA GLN A 17 -0.38 -5.38 -6.85
C GLN A 17 -0.30 -3.90 -6.47
N CYS A 18 -1.37 -3.31 -5.94
CA CYS A 18 -1.40 -1.91 -5.53
C CYS A 18 -0.43 -1.62 -4.37
N LEU A 19 -0.32 -2.54 -3.41
CA LEU A 19 0.65 -2.44 -2.31
C LEU A 19 2.10 -2.56 -2.81
N SER A 20 2.38 -3.47 -3.75
CA SER A 20 3.71 -3.58 -4.37
C SER A 20 4.08 -2.31 -5.12
N HIS A 21 3.13 -1.75 -5.87
CA HIS A 21 3.33 -0.50 -6.59
C HIS A 21 3.60 0.67 -5.64
N MET A 22 2.81 0.78 -4.57
CA MET A 22 3.02 1.76 -3.51
C MET A 22 4.41 1.63 -2.89
N ALA A 23 4.82 0.42 -2.51
CA ALA A 23 6.13 0.17 -1.92
C ALA A 23 7.27 0.62 -2.85
N ALA A 24 7.20 0.25 -4.13
CA ALA A 24 8.19 0.66 -5.13
C ALA A 24 8.28 2.19 -5.26
N LEU A 25 7.13 2.87 -5.31
CA LEU A 25 7.09 4.34 -5.36
C LEU A 25 7.63 4.97 -4.09
N LEU A 26 7.27 4.47 -2.90
CA LEU A 26 7.82 4.94 -1.63
C LEU A 26 9.35 4.89 -1.65
N TYR A 27 9.94 3.74 -1.99
CA TYR A 27 11.39 3.59 -2.06
C TYR A 27 12.04 4.52 -3.09
N HIS A 28 11.43 4.69 -4.27
CA HIS A 28 11.94 5.57 -5.32
C HIS A 28 12.01 7.03 -4.87
N HIS A 29 11.08 7.46 -4.02
CA HIS A 29 11.03 8.82 -3.47
C HIS A 29 11.73 8.95 -2.10
N GLY A 30 12.50 7.95 -1.67
CA GLY A 30 13.29 7.99 -0.44
C GLY A 30 12.49 7.73 0.85
N HIS A 31 11.25 7.25 0.72
CA HIS A 31 10.45 6.79 1.85
C HIS A 31 10.73 5.32 2.17
N VAL A 32 10.39 4.93 3.40
CA VAL A 32 10.37 3.54 3.88
C VAL A 32 8.93 3.05 4.07
N LEU A 33 8.70 1.75 4.22
CA LEU A 33 7.36 1.17 4.41
C LEU A 33 6.66 1.71 5.68
N GLU A 34 7.43 2.04 6.71
CA GLU A 34 6.99 2.67 7.96
C GLU A 34 6.32 4.02 7.75
N THR A 35 6.58 4.68 6.62
CA THR A 35 5.91 5.94 6.24
C THR A 35 4.40 5.75 6.19
N VAL A 36 3.94 4.63 5.65
CA VAL A 36 2.50 4.35 5.50
C VAL A 36 1.98 3.34 6.52
N SER A 37 2.84 2.49 7.10
CA SER A 37 2.40 1.50 8.09
C SER A 37 2.29 2.04 9.52
N ILE A 38 2.90 3.20 9.84
CA ILE A 38 2.73 3.84 11.15
C ILE A 38 1.56 4.86 11.07
N PRO A 39 0.48 4.70 11.87
CA PRO A 39 -0.75 5.51 11.75
C PRO A 39 -0.57 7.04 11.86
N HIS A 40 0.49 7.51 12.52
CA HIS A 40 0.76 8.94 12.72
C HIS A 40 1.85 9.51 11.81
N ARG A 41 2.50 8.69 10.96
CA ARG A 41 3.46 9.20 9.95
C ARG A 41 2.76 9.62 8.69
N GLY A 42 2.17 8.65 7.97
CA GLY A 42 1.39 8.78 6.73
C GLY A 42 2.02 9.61 5.62
N LEU A 43 1.53 9.44 4.39
CA LEU A 43 1.84 10.37 3.29
C LEU A 43 0.91 11.56 3.37
N ASP A 44 1.44 12.78 3.42
CA ASP A 44 0.57 13.96 3.32
C ASP A 44 0.10 14.19 1.87
N ARG A 45 -0.75 15.20 1.69
CA ARG A 45 -1.31 15.54 0.36
C ARG A 45 -0.24 15.91 -0.65
N GLN A 46 0.86 16.53 -0.21
CA GLN A 46 1.95 16.92 -1.09
C GLN A 46 2.71 15.67 -1.55
N ASP A 47 3.05 14.77 -0.62
CA ASP A 47 3.72 13.50 -0.94
C ASP A 47 2.86 12.67 -1.91
N VAL A 48 1.56 12.52 -1.65
CA VAL A 48 0.63 11.81 -2.55
C VAL A 48 0.54 12.47 -3.94
N ALA A 49 0.62 13.81 -4.01
CA ALA A 49 0.67 14.52 -5.28
C ALA A 49 2.01 14.31 -6.02
N HIS A 50 3.13 14.17 -5.31
CA HIS A 50 4.40 13.76 -5.90
C HIS A 50 4.33 12.34 -6.47
N LEU A 51 3.79 11.38 -5.72
CA LEU A 51 3.59 10.01 -6.19
C LEU A 51 2.71 9.98 -7.46
N SER A 52 1.60 10.73 -7.44
CA SER A 52 0.67 10.87 -8.57
C SER A 52 1.32 11.43 -9.84
N ARG A 53 2.30 12.34 -9.70
CA ARG A 53 3.05 12.88 -10.84
C ARG A 53 4.10 11.91 -11.37
N SER A 54 4.62 11.04 -10.51
CA SER A 54 5.66 10.07 -10.88
C SER A 54 5.11 8.78 -11.51
N SER A 55 3.82 8.49 -11.31
CA SER A 55 3.20 7.27 -11.82
C SER A 55 1.72 7.49 -12.12
N SER A 56 1.32 7.28 -13.37
CA SER A 56 -0.08 7.33 -13.82
C SER A 56 -0.96 6.26 -13.17
N GLU A 57 -0.37 5.14 -12.75
CA GLU A 57 -1.08 4.01 -12.13
C GLU A 57 -1.39 4.26 -10.65
N TRP A 58 -0.72 5.24 -10.03
CA TRP A 58 -0.82 5.48 -8.59
C TRP A 58 -2.23 5.88 -8.19
N GLN A 59 -2.88 6.75 -8.96
CA GLN A 59 -4.25 7.21 -8.65
C GLN A 59 -5.26 6.05 -8.65
N THR A 60 -5.05 5.05 -9.51
CA THR A 60 -5.87 3.84 -9.54
C THR A 60 -5.57 2.98 -8.33
N CYS A 61 -4.28 2.76 -8.02
CA CYS A 61 -3.87 1.98 -6.85
C CYS A 61 -4.37 2.58 -5.54
N GLU A 62 -4.22 3.89 -5.35
CA GLU A 62 -4.73 4.61 -4.18
C GLU A 62 -6.24 4.39 -4.00
N LYS A 63 -7.02 4.55 -5.07
CA LYS A 63 -8.48 4.30 -5.02
C LYS A 63 -8.80 2.86 -4.67
N VAL A 64 -8.09 1.89 -5.24
CA VAL A 64 -8.29 0.47 -4.92
C VAL A 64 -8.00 0.22 -3.44
N LEU A 65 -6.88 0.72 -2.92
CA LEU A 65 -6.48 0.56 -1.52
C LEU A 65 -7.47 1.23 -0.57
N VAL A 66 -7.95 2.43 -0.88
CA VAL A 66 -8.92 3.15 -0.04
C VAL A 66 -10.30 2.50 -0.09
N ASN A 67 -10.80 2.15 -1.28
CA ASN A 67 -12.12 1.55 -1.44
C ASN A 67 -12.21 0.13 -0.88
N SER A 68 -11.08 -0.57 -0.76
CA SER A 68 -11.01 -1.89 -0.14
C SER A 68 -10.69 -1.85 1.35
N GLU A 69 -10.64 -0.65 1.95
CA GLU A 69 -10.26 -0.44 3.35
C GLU A 69 -8.84 -0.93 3.71
N ALA A 70 -7.94 -1.08 2.72
CA ALA A 70 -6.53 -1.39 2.96
C ALA A 70 -5.72 -0.14 3.30
N ALA A 71 -6.16 1.03 2.85
CA ALA A 71 -5.64 2.32 3.22
C ALA A 71 -6.77 3.28 3.61
N SER A 72 -6.45 4.31 4.37
CA SER A 72 -7.38 5.39 4.69
C SER A 72 -6.66 6.71 4.87
N TRP A 73 -7.42 7.80 4.80
CA TRP A 73 -6.96 9.11 5.22
C TRP A 73 -7.27 9.30 6.71
N ASN A 74 -6.26 9.49 7.55
CA ASN A 74 -6.42 9.69 8.99
C ASN A 74 -6.94 11.11 9.34
N GLU A 75 -7.15 11.41 10.63
CA GLU A 75 -7.64 12.73 11.08
C GLU A 75 -6.68 13.89 10.75
N HIS A 76 -5.40 13.58 10.46
CA HIS A 76 -4.39 14.55 10.04
C HIS A 76 -4.31 14.71 8.51
N ASN A 77 -5.27 14.15 7.77
CA ASN A 77 -5.33 14.15 6.31
C ASN A 77 -4.07 13.55 5.67
N ARG A 78 -3.59 12.45 6.26
CA ARG A 78 -2.48 11.64 5.74
C ARG A 78 -2.96 10.26 5.32
N LEU A 79 -2.46 9.78 4.18
CA LEU A 79 -2.72 8.43 3.70
C LEU A 79 -1.89 7.43 4.52
N VAL A 80 -2.57 6.50 5.18
CA VAL A 80 -1.98 5.45 6.02
C VAL A 80 -2.59 4.09 5.68
N LEU A 81 -1.85 3.03 5.95
CA LEU A 81 -2.36 1.67 5.89
C LEU A 81 -3.21 1.36 7.12
N THR A 82 -4.37 0.77 6.89
CA THR A 82 -5.23 0.20 7.93
C THR A 82 -4.62 -1.11 8.48
N PRO A 83 -5.17 -1.73 9.54
CA PRO A 83 -4.73 -3.05 9.96
C PRO A 83 -4.66 -4.07 8.81
N LEU A 84 -5.68 -4.12 7.95
CA LEU A 84 -5.72 -5.00 6.77
C LEU A 84 -4.57 -4.72 5.80
N GLY A 85 -4.35 -3.46 5.45
CA GLY A 85 -3.27 -3.11 4.52
C GLY A 85 -1.89 -3.42 5.08
N ARG A 86 -1.69 -3.26 6.40
CA ARG A 86 -0.43 -3.60 7.06
C ARG A 86 -0.17 -5.09 7.13
N GLU A 87 -1.20 -5.89 7.41
CA GLU A 87 -1.13 -7.35 7.38
C GLU A 87 -0.71 -7.82 5.98
N LEU A 88 -1.40 -7.35 4.93
CA LEU A 88 -1.05 -7.69 3.55
C LEU A 88 0.36 -7.23 3.17
N LEU A 89 0.77 -6.02 3.60
CA LEU A 89 2.11 -5.53 3.36
C LEU A 89 3.16 -6.41 4.08
N PHE A 90 2.88 -6.82 5.31
CA PHE A 90 3.76 -7.68 6.10
C PHE A 90 3.86 -9.09 5.47
N ASP A 91 2.76 -9.66 4.99
CA ASP A 91 2.79 -10.92 4.23
C ASP A 91 3.68 -10.83 2.99
N MET A 92 3.75 -9.65 2.37
CA MET A 92 4.48 -9.46 1.12
C MET A 92 5.97 -9.16 1.32
N PHE A 93 6.30 -8.41 2.38
CA PHE A 93 7.64 -7.84 2.58
C PHE A 93 8.26 -8.16 3.94
N GLY A 94 7.49 -8.68 4.89
CA GLY A 94 7.87 -8.92 6.28
C GLY A 94 8.49 -10.30 6.54
N GLU A 95 8.13 -11.35 5.79
CA GLU A 95 8.67 -12.71 6.02
C GLU A 95 10.20 -12.79 5.85
N GLY A 96 10.82 -11.94 5.02
CA GLY A 96 12.28 -11.88 4.88
C GLY A 96 13.00 -10.98 5.90
N ALA A 97 12.27 -10.17 6.67
CA ALA A 97 12.84 -9.27 7.67
C ALA A 97 12.90 -9.89 9.08
N ALA A 98 12.08 -10.91 9.34
CA ALA A 98 12.01 -11.59 10.63
C ALA A 98 13.06 -12.73 10.79
N ASP A 99 13.59 -13.27 9.69
CA ASP A 99 14.59 -14.36 9.68
C ASP A 99 16.03 -13.90 9.98
N CYS A 100 16.21 -12.63 10.37
CA CYS A 100 17.47 -12.07 10.84
C CYS A 100 17.33 -11.60 12.29
N ALA A 101 17.05 -12.52 13.22
CA ALA A 101 17.09 -12.26 14.66
C ALA A 101 17.78 -13.41 15.41
#